data_AF-A0A852WJI4-F1
#
_entry.id   AF-A0A852WJI4-F1
#
_cell.length_a   1.000
_cell.length_b   1.000
_cell.length_c   1.000
_cell.angle_alpha   90.00
_cell.angle_beta   90.00
_cell.angle_gamma   90.00
#
_symmetry.space_group_name_H-M   'P 1'
#
loop_
_entity.id
_entity.type
_entity.pdbx_description
1 polymer ?
#
loop_
_entity_poly.entity_id
_entity_poly.type
_entity_poly.pdbx_seq_one_letter_code
_entity_poly.pdbx_strand_id
1 'polypeptide(L)'
;MSVLEDADSLPRRPGNVPADLWHWIVAEVGIDVAQHVDPQVAVVLAARLATRRGPPGTESAEALRLWPWFIDSSRRLAQQQEMMFIECALAAGWTHDQVRTAVLLDTTVELTEHLTELEHQIFREARPPQPYR
;
A
#
# COMPACT_ATOMS: atom_id res chain seq x y z
N MET A 1 19.64 -0.69 -39.65
CA MET A 1 19.80 -0.43 -38.19
C MET A 1 18.53 -0.89 -37.53
N SER A 2 18.63 -2.01 -36.80
CA SER A 2 17.50 -2.64 -36.13
C SER A 2 17.06 -1.76 -34.98
N VAL A 3 15.80 -1.34 -34.99
CA VAL A 3 15.17 -0.71 -33.83
C VAL A 3 15.14 -1.77 -32.74
N LEU A 4 15.68 -1.41 -31.58
CA LEU A 4 15.68 -2.23 -30.38
C LEU A 4 14.24 -2.60 -30.05
N GLU A 5 13.91 -3.88 -30.18
CA GLU A 5 12.82 -4.49 -29.43
C GLU A 5 13.19 -4.31 -27.96
N ASP A 6 12.60 -3.31 -27.30
CA ASP A 6 12.56 -3.22 -25.85
C ASP A 6 11.74 -4.41 -25.34
N ALA A 7 12.43 -5.55 -25.25
CA ALA A 7 11.96 -6.73 -24.58
C ALA A 7 11.61 -6.36 -23.12
N ASP A 8 10.35 -6.61 -22.75
CA ASP A 8 9.90 -6.80 -21.38
C ASP A 8 10.39 -5.76 -20.36
N SER A 9 9.97 -4.51 -20.52
CA SER A 9 9.76 -3.70 -19.31
C SER A 9 8.54 -4.26 -18.59
N LEU A 10 8.79 -5.31 -17.79
CA LEU A 10 7.81 -5.83 -16.85
C LEU A 10 7.16 -4.62 -16.14
N PRO A 11 5.83 -4.61 -16.02
CA PRO A 11 5.11 -3.53 -15.37
C PRO A 11 5.72 -3.21 -14.01
N ARG A 12 5.94 -1.92 -13.73
CA ARG A 12 6.42 -1.49 -12.39
C ARG A 12 5.37 -1.85 -11.35
N ARG A 13 5.58 -2.97 -10.67
CA ARG A 13 4.89 -3.33 -9.43
C ARG A 13 5.07 -2.18 -8.42
N PRO A 14 4.00 -1.68 -7.80
CA PRO A 14 4.13 -0.73 -6.70
C PRO A 14 4.97 -1.34 -5.56
N GLY A 15 5.90 -0.56 -4.99
CA GLY A 15 6.92 -1.09 -4.07
C GLY A 15 6.34 -1.81 -2.84
N ASN A 16 5.18 -1.36 -2.36
CA ASN A 16 4.46 -1.89 -1.20
C ASN A 16 3.55 -3.09 -1.50
N VAL A 17 3.31 -3.46 -2.77
CA VAL A 17 2.43 -4.59 -3.13
C VAL A 17 3.25 -5.87 -3.24
N PRO A 18 2.95 -6.99 -2.54
CA PRO A 18 3.67 -8.25 -2.71
C PRO A 18 3.75 -8.72 -4.17
N ALA A 19 4.86 -9.34 -4.57
CA ALA A 19 5.05 -9.79 -5.95
C ALA A 19 3.98 -10.80 -6.39
N ASP A 20 3.70 -11.82 -5.58
CA ASP A 20 2.70 -12.85 -5.91
C ASP A 20 1.29 -12.29 -5.96
N LEU A 21 0.96 -11.35 -5.06
CA LEU A 21 -0.31 -10.63 -5.09
C LEU A 21 -0.43 -9.80 -6.37
N TRP A 22 0.64 -9.10 -6.77
CA TRP A 22 0.67 -8.31 -8.00
C TRP A 22 0.51 -9.15 -9.26
N HIS A 23 1.24 -10.28 -9.36
CA HIS A 23 1.10 -11.21 -10.47
C HIS A 23 -0.33 -11.73 -10.60
N TRP A 24 -0.95 -12.10 -9.47
CA TRP A 24 -2.34 -12.55 -9.47
C TRP A 24 -3.31 -11.44 -9.88
N ILE A 25 -3.16 -10.21 -9.38
CA ILE A 25 -3.97 -9.05 -9.83
C ILE A 25 -3.88 -8.91 -11.35
N VAL A 26 -2.66 -8.87 -11.90
CA VAL A 26 -2.42 -8.69 -13.34
C VAL A 26 -3.06 -9.82 -14.15
N ALA A 27 -2.99 -11.07 -13.65
CA ALA A 27 -3.62 -12.22 -14.31
C ALA A 27 -5.15 -12.12 -14.32
N GLU A 28 -5.77 -11.56 -13.29
CA GLU A 28 -7.24 -11.47 -13.19
C GLU A 28 -7.83 -10.25 -13.92
N VAL A 29 -7.28 -9.05 -13.69
CA VAL A 29 -7.84 -7.80 -14.23
C VAL A 29 -7.16 -7.31 -15.51
N GLY A 30 -6.04 -7.91 -15.90
CA GLY A 30 -5.21 -7.44 -17.00
C GLY A 30 -4.32 -6.26 -16.59
N ILE A 31 -3.20 -6.11 -17.31
CA ILE A 31 -2.16 -5.16 -16.88
C ILE A 31 -2.59 -3.70 -16.99
N ASP A 32 -3.32 -3.36 -18.04
CA ASP A 32 -3.78 -1.99 -18.28
C ASP A 32 -4.66 -1.52 -17.12
N VAL A 33 -5.54 -2.38 -16.61
CA VAL A 33 -6.38 -2.05 -15.46
C VAL A 33 -5.52 -1.93 -14.21
N ALA A 34 -4.65 -2.91 -13.95
CA ALA A 34 -3.84 -2.97 -12.73
C ALA A 34 -2.94 -1.74 -12.55
N GLN A 35 -2.43 -1.15 -13.63
CA GLN A 35 -1.55 0.02 -13.57
C GLN A 35 -2.28 1.36 -13.37
N HIS A 36 -3.55 1.45 -13.74
CA HIS A 36 -4.30 2.72 -13.73
C HIS A 36 -5.23 2.88 -12.54
N VAL A 37 -5.37 1.84 -11.71
CA VAL A 37 -6.19 1.89 -10.50
C VAL A 37 -5.32 1.75 -9.26
N ASP A 38 -5.84 2.25 -8.14
CA ASP A 38 -5.20 2.03 -6.85
C ASP A 38 -5.02 0.51 -6.61
N PRO A 39 -3.86 0.05 -6.13
CA PRO A 39 -3.60 -1.38 -6.01
C PRO A 39 -4.54 -2.11 -5.04
N GLN A 40 -5.08 -1.44 -4.02
CA GLN A 40 -6.11 -2.03 -3.13
C GLN A 40 -7.42 -2.23 -3.89
N VAL A 41 -7.80 -1.28 -4.75
CA VAL A 41 -8.95 -1.42 -5.64
C VAL A 41 -8.71 -2.56 -6.65
N ALA A 42 -7.49 -2.68 -7.19
CA ALA A 42 -7.14 -3.75 -8.11
C ALA A 42 -7.33 -5.14 -7.50
N VAL A 43 -6.96 -5.33 -6.23
CA VAL A 43 -7.21 -6.60 -5.48
C VAL A 43 -8.69 -6.92 -5.39
N VAL A 44 -9.53 -5.92 -5.06
CA VAL A 44 -10.98 -6.13 -4.94
C VAL A 44 -11.60 -6.49 -6.30
N LEU A 45 -11.17 -5.84 -7.37
CA LEU A 45 -11.60 -6.16 -8.74
C LEU A 45 -11.17 -7.58 -9.14
N ALA A 46 -9.91 -7.93 -8.90
CA ALA A 46 -9.38 -9.27 -9.16
C ALA A 46 -10.17 -10.35 -8.40
N ALA A 47 -10.42 -10.15 -7.11
CA ALA A 47 -11.21 -11.08 -6.29
C ALA A 47 -12.64 -11.22 -6.83
N ARG A 48 -13.25 -10.12 -7.28
CA ARG A 48 -14.59 -10.13 -7.85
C ARG A 48 -14.65 -10.88 -9.18
N LEU A 49 -13.64 -10.75 -10.04
CA LEU A 49 -13.55 -11.47 -11.31
C LEU A 49 -13.30 -12.97 -11.09
N ALA A 50 -12.36 -13.32 -10.20
CA ALA A 50 -12.09 -14.70 -9.82
C ALA A 50 -13.36 -15.40 -9.32
N THR A 51 -14.13 -14.75 -8.43
CA THR A 51 -15.40 -15.28 -7.90
C THR A 51 -16.47 -15.50 -8.98
N ARG A 52 -16.49 -14.68 -10.04
CA ARG A 52 -17.46 -14.86 -11.15
C ARG A 52 -17.16 -16.08 -12.00
N ARG A 53 -15.90 -16.53 -12.05
CA ARG A 53 -15.46 -17.70 -12.84
C ARG A 53 -15.70 -19.02 -12.12
N GLY A 54 -15.95 -18.99 -10.81
CA GLY A 54 -16.21 -20.15 -9.98
C GLY A 54 -15.61 -20.00 -8.57
N PRO A 55 -15.54 -21.09 -7.79
CA PRO A 55 -14.79 -21.10 -6.54
C PRO A 55 -13.33 -20.67 -6.79
N PRO A 56 -12.74 -19.84 -5.91
CA PRO A 56 -11.35 -19.43 -6.07
C PRO A 56 -10.45 -20.67 -6.10
N GLY A 57 -9.62 -20.76 -7.13
CA GLY A 57 -8.56 -21.78 -7.21
C GLY A 57 -7.49 -21.53 -6.15
N THR A 58 -6.57 -22.49 -5.99
CA THR A 58 -5.48 -22.43 -5.02
C THR A 58 -4.66 -21.14 -5.15
N GLU A 59 -4.40 -20.69 -6.38
CA GLU A 59 -3.66 -19.44 -6.66
C GLU A 59 -4.36 -18.20 -6.09
N SER A 60 -5.68 -18.09 -6.25
CA SER A 60 -6.45 -16.98 -5.67
C SER A 60 -6.41 -17.00 -4.15
N ALA A 61 -6.48 -18.19 -3.54
CA ALA A 61 -6.40 -18.34 -2.09
C ALA A 61 -5.01 -17.96 -1.56
N GLU A 62 -3.94 -18.35 -2.25
CA GLU A 62 -2.56 -18.00 -1.88
C GLU A 62 -2.28 -16.50 -2.03
N ALA A 63 -2.73 -15.88 -3.12
CA ALA A 63 -2.60 -14.44 -3.31
C ALA A 63 -3.35 -13.66 -2.22
N LEU A 64 -4.60 -14.05 -1.91
CA LEU A 64 -5.41 -13.38 -0.88
C LEU A 64 -4.87 -13.57 0.55
N ARG A 65 -4.05 -14.60 0.83
CA ARG A 65 -3.35 -14.71 2.13
C ARG A 65 -2.40 -13.55 2.38
N LEU A 66 -1.94 -12.86 1.34
CA LEU A 66 -1.05 -11.70 1.44
C LEU A 66 -1.81 -10.39 1.70
N TRP A 67 -3.15 -10.40 1.60
CA TRP A 67 -3.98 -9.21 1.76
C TRP A 67 -3.81 -8.50 3.12
N PRO A 68 -3.82 -9.19 4.27
CA PRO A 68 -3.63 -8.52 5.56
C PRO A 68 -2.28 -7.81 5.67
N TRP A 69 -1.21 -8.43 5.15
CA TRP A 69 0.12 -7.83 5.12
C TRP A 69 0.15 -6.59 4.22
N PHE A 70 -0.48 -6.67 3.05
CA PHE A 70 -0.52 -5.55 2.12
C PHE A 70 -1.28 -4.34 2.70
N ILE A 71 -2.40 -4.57 3.39
CA ILE A 71 -3.13 -3.51 4.11
C ILE A 71 -2.27 -2.88 5.21
N ASP A 72 -1.58 -3.71 6.01
CA ASP A 72 -0.69 -3.21 7.06
C ASP A 72 0.48 -2.39 6.50
N SER A 73 1.14 -2.89 5.45
CA SER A 73 2.23 -2.18 4.78
C SER A 73 1.77 -0.86 4.17
N SER A 74 0.59 -0.83 3.54
CA SER A 74 0.01 0.39 2.97
C SER A 74 -0.32 1.43 4.05
N ARG A 75 -0.87 0.98 5.19
CA ARG A 75 -1.13 1.84 6.34
C ARG A 75 0.16 2.45 6.89
N ARG A 76 1.21 1.64 7.08
CA ARG A 76 2.51 2.13 7.56
C ARG A 76 3.13 3.14 6.59
N LEU A 77 3.01 2.91 5.29
CA LEU A 77 3.50 3.84 4.28
C LEU A 77 2.78 5.19 4.38
N ALA A 78 1.45 5.19 4.55
CA ALA A 78 0.68 6.41 4.73
C ALA A 78 1.11 7.15 6.02
N GLN A 79 1.28 6.43 7.13
CA GLN A 79 1.77 6.99 8.39
C GLN A 79 3.17 7.60 8.27
N GLN A 80 4.08 6.93 7.55
CA GLN A 80 5.43 7.45 7.26
C GLN A 80 5.38 8.73 6.42
N GLN A 81 4.51 8.78 5.40
CA GLN A 81 4.34 9.96 4.56
C GLN A 81 3.76 11.14 5.36
N GLU A 82 2.81 10.88 6.24
CA GLU A 82 2.24 11.89 7.15
C GLU A 82 3.28 12.43 8.12
N MET A 83 4.06 11.55 8.77
CA MET A 83 5.16 11.94 9.66
C MET A 83 6.18 12.83 8.94
N MET A 84 6.63 12.40 7.76
CA MET A 84 7.56 13.17 6.91
C MET A 84 6.97 14.55 6.52
N PHE A 85 5.68 14.59 6.16
CA PHE A 85 4.99 15.84 5.85
C PHE A 85 5.00 16.80 7.06
N ILE A 86 4.66 16.31 8.25
CA ILE A 86 4.67 17.10 9.48
C ILE A 86 6.07 17.66 9.75
N GLU A 87 7.11 16.82 9.69
CA GLU A 87 8.50 17.21 9.89
C GLU A 87 8.93 18.32 8.91
N CYS A 88 8.64 18.15 7.62
CA CYS A 88 8.94 19.16 6.60
C CYS A 88 8.16 20.47 6.80
N ALA A 89 6.88 20.39 7.17
CA ALA A 89 6.05 21.57 7.40
C ALA A 89 6.55 22.40 8.60
N LEU A 90 6.90 21.73 9.71
CA LEU A 90 7.49 22.38 10.88
C LEU A 90 8.86 23.00 10.55
N ALA A 91 9.71 22.30 9.79
CA ALA A 91 10.98 22.84 9.33
C ALA A 91 10.82 24.06 8.41
N ALA A 92 9.71 24.14 7.66
CA ALA A 92 9.34 25.28 6.84
C ALA A 92 8.70 26.44 7.64
N GLY A 93 8.55 26.30 8.97
CA GLY A 93 8.04 27.33 9.86
C GLY A 93 6.51 27.38 9.99
N TRP A 94 5.80 26.32 9.59
CA TRP A 94 4.34 26.24 9.80
C TRP A 94 4.02 26.16 11.29
N THR A 95 2.93 26.79 11.71
CA THR A 95 2.42 26.67 13.08
C THR A 95 1.78 25.30 13.29
N HIS A 96 1.72 24.84 14.55
CA HIS A 96 1.06 23.57 14.87
C HIS A 96 -0.41 23.52 14.39
N ASP A 97 -1.11 24.67 14.41
CA ASP A 97 -2.50 24.75 13.93
C ASP A 97 -2.62 24.59 12.41
N GLN A 98 -1.68 25.16 11.65
CA GLN A 98 -1.59 24.97 10.21
C GLN A 98 -1.32 23.51 9.86
N VAL A 99 -0.39 22.87 10.58
CA VAL A 99 -0.07 21.46 10.38
C VAL A 99 -1.28 20.59 10.72
N ARG A 100 -1.92 20.77 11.89
CA ARG A 100 -3.13 20.03 12.28
C ARG A 100 -4.21 20.11 11.21
N THR A 101 -4.46 21.32 10.69
CA THR A 101 -5.44 21.52 9.62
C THR A 101 -5.07 20.74 8.35
N ALA A 102 -3.79 20.74 7.98
CA ALA A 102 -3.32 20.07 6.76
C ALA A 102 -3.37 18.54 6.84
N VAL A 103 -3.11 17.96 8.01
CA VAL A 103 -3.25 16.51 8.26
C VAL A 103 -4.63 16.11 8.79
N LEU A 104 -5.60 17.05 8.76
CA LEU A 104 -7.00 16.82 9.17
C LEU A 104 -7.16 16.30 10.60
N LEU A 105 -6.30 16.73 11.52
CA LEU A 105 -6.40 16.42 12.94
C LEU A 105 -7.42 17.32 13.64
N ASP A 106 -8.09 16.76 14.64
CA ASP A 106 -8.90 17.56 15.56
C ASP A 106 -8.04 18.62 16.26
N THR A 107 -8.62 19.79 16.48
CA THR A 107 -8.00 20.88 17.24
C THR A 107 -7.58 20.50 18.65
N THR A 108 -8.17 19.47 19.25
CA THR A 108 -7.83 18.99 20.59
C THR A 108 -6.65 18.01 20.62
N VAL A 109 -6.16 17.54 19.47
CA VAL A 109 -5.03 16.60 19.40
C VAL A 109 -3.73 17.37 19.48
N GLU A 110 -2.87 17.05 20.44
CA GLU A 110 -1.53 17.62 20.51
C GLU A 110 -0.64 17.03 19.41
N LEU A 111 -0.02 17.91 18.60
CA LEU A 111 0.77 17.48 17.44
C LEU A 111 1.97 16.60 17.84
N THR A 112 2.57 16.87 18.99
CA THR A 112 3.69 16.08 19.52
C THR A 112 3.26 14.68 19.95
N GLU A 113 2.07 14.55 20.56
CA GLU A 113 1.51 13.25 20.92
C GLU A 113 1.18 12.44 19.67
N HIS A 114 0.62 13.10 18.65
CA HIS A 114 0.33 12.47 17.37
C HIS A 114 1.59 11.97 16.66
N LEU A 115 2.67 12.75 16.63
CA LEU A 115 3.97 12.31 16.10
C LEU A 115 4.50 11.08 16.83
N THR A 116 4.40 11.06 18.17
CA THR A 116 4.82 9.92 18.98
C THR A 116 3.99 8.67 18.66
N GLU A 117 2.68 8.82 18.45
CA GLU A 117 1.82 7.72 18.04
C GLU A 117 2.13 7.23 16.62
N LEU A 118 2.40 8.13 15.67
CA LEU A 118 2.83 7.76 14.32
C LEU A 118 4.12 6.94 14.36
N GLU A 119 5.14 7.39 15.08
CA GLU A 119 6.39 6.65 15.28
C GLU A 119 6.12 5.24 15.82
N HIS A 120 5.33 5.13 16.89
CA HIS A 120 4.96 3.83 17.45
C HIS A 120 4.24 2.94 16.44
N GLN A 121 3.29 3.47 15.67
CA GLN A 121 2.53 2.69 14.70
C GLN A 121 3.39 2.21 13.52
N ILE A 122 4.32 3.03 13.06
CA ILE A 122 5.26 2.71 11.98
C ILE A 122 6.23 1.60 12.43
N PHE A 123 6.84 1.79 13.61
CA PHE A 123 7.92 0.93 14.12
C PHE A 123 7.45 -0.22 15.01
N ARG A 124 6.13 -0.38 15.24
CA ARG A 124 5.57 -1.57 15.90
C ARG A 124 6.18 -2.83 15.29
N GLU A 125 6.86 -3.62 16.12
CA GLU A 125 7.47 -4.90 15.73
C GLU A 125 6.40 -5.77 15.05
N ALA A 126 6.43 -5.80 13.72
CA ALA A 126 5.71 -6.79 12.96
C ALA A 126 6.47 -8.09 13.18
N ARG A 127 6.13 -8.85 14.22
CA ARG A 127 6.61 -10.23 14.32
C ARG A 127 6.16 -10.90 13.01
N PRO A 128 7.08 -11.36 12.14
CA PRO A 128 6.69 -11.97 10.89
C PRO A 128 5.75 -13.14 11.22
N PRO A 129 4.67 -13.37 10.44
CA PRO A 129 3.93 -14.61 10.58
C PRO A 129 4.95 -15.73 10.44
N GLN A 130 5.11 -16.54 11.48
CA GLN A 130 5.93 -17.74 11.36
C GLN A 130 5.35 -18.53 10.17
N PRO A 131 6.17 -18.97 9.21
CA PRO A 131 5.70 -19.94 8.25
C PRO A 131 5.22 -21.13 9.07
N TYR A 132 3.91 -21.40 9.03
CA TYR A 132 3.37 -22.64 9.57
C TYR A 132 4.05 -23.77 8.79
N ARG A 133 4.83 -24.60 9.51
CA ARG A 133 5.42 -25.83 9.00
C ARG A 133 4.33 -26.84 8.64
#